data_AF-A0A0D2P524-F1
#
_entry.id   AF-A0A0D2P524-F1
#
_cell.length_a   1.000
_cell.length_b   1.000
_cell.length_c   1.000
_cell.angle_alpha   90.00
_cell.angle_beta   90.00
_cell.angle_gamma   90.00
#
_symmetry.space_group_name_H-M   'P 1'
#
loop_
_entity.id
_entity.type
_entity.pdbx_description
1 polymer ?
#
loop_
_entity_poly.entity_id
_entity_poly.type
_entity_poly.pdbx_seq_one_letter_code
_entity_poly.pdbx_strand_id
1 'polypeptide(L)'
;MQRRSARGQAHISLSAQNLSPDMASDLEKPSRLSQRSLGVTNRIWVLLGLLVFILTCTHFVWPTIGTASAVRNYSNADVKAKNYFNATEVGPNPFAFCPIYGPGDELGSRYGALTLSKSRLHLGSGARVQRVLNQALAGQPVTISVLGGSISACHGAGDDPISPKCYPSKFFQWWNSVFPHPASELTNGAMRRTNAGYFGFCNSHHLPDVTDLVIIELDTEDPP
;
A
#
# COMPACT_ATOMS: atom_id res chain seq x y z
N MET A 1 59.39 -38.53 12.18
CA MET A 1 59.85 -37.73 11.01
C MET A 1 59.81 -36.27 11.45
N GLN A 2 60.93 -35.52 11.55
CA GLN A 2 61.69 -34.91 10.44
C GLN A 2 60.80 -34.05 9.52
N ARG A 3 61.12 -32.78 9.20
CA ARG A 3 62.43 -32.07 9.27
C ARG A 3 62.27 -30.53 9.44
N ARG A 4 63.31 -29.86 9.95
CA ARG A 4 63.56 -28.39 9.90
C ARG A 4 63.87 -27.96 8.43
N SER A 5 63.96 -26.70 7.99
CA SER A 5 64.65 -25.48 8.49
C SER A 5 64.12 -24.25 7.70
N ALA A 6 64.16 -22.99 8.16
CA ALA A 6 65.31 -22.06 8.31
C ALA A 6 66.04 -21.75 6.97
N ARG A 7 66.70 -20.61 6.70
CA ARG A 7 67.00 -19.34 7.40
C ARG A 7 67.68 -18.38 6.37
N GLY A 8 67.89 -17.11 6.72
CA GLY A 8 68.75 -16.17 5.96
C GLY A 8 68.19 -14.73 6.05
N GLN A 9 68.61 -13.83 6.94
CA GLN A 9 69.93 -13.54 7.54
C GLN A 9 70.94 -12.91 6.57
N ALA A 10 71.14 -11.59 6.72
CA ALA A 10 72.38 -10.89 6.43
C ALA A 10 72.57 -9.79 7.50
N HIS A 11 73.80 -9.65 8.00
CA HIS A 11 74.27 -8.69 9.02
C HIS A 11 75.33 -7.76 8.39
N ILE A 12 75.97 -6.93 9.23
CA ILE A 12 77.24 -6.16 9.05
C ILE A 12 77.05 -4.78 8.38
N SER A 13 77.59 -3.65 8.89
CA SER A 13 78.05 -3.26 10.25
C SER A 13 78.35 -1.73 10.29
N LEU A 14 78.44 -1.14 11.51
CA LEU A 14 79.35 -0.03 11.92
C LEU A 14 79.61 1.14 10.93
N SER A 15 79.38 2.40 11.29
CA SER A 15 80.24 3.12 12.25
C SER A 15 79.65 4.51 12.60
N ALA A 16 80.13 5.13 13.67
CA ALA A 16 79.77 6.50 14.05
C ALA A 16 80.82 7.52 13.56
N GLN A 17 80.38 8.68 13.05
CA GLN A 17 81.06 9.96 13.23
C GLN A 17 80.19 11.16 12.81
N ASN A 18 80.48 12.30 13.42
CA ASN A 18 79.72 13.56 13.34
C ASN A 18 79.65 14.14 11.92
N LEU A 19 78.54 14.82 11.60
CA LEU A 19 78.57 16.20 11.09
C LEU A 19 77.19 16.87 11.28
N SER A 20 77.19 18.09 11.81
CA SER A 20 76.05 19.03 11.81
C SER A 20 76.30 20.13 10.76
N PRO A 21 75.40 21.11 10.53
CA PRO A 21 73.95 21.18 10.76
C PRO A 21 73.16 21.49 9.46
N ASP A 22 71.81 21.39 9.46
CA ASP A 22 70.97 22.59 9.23
C ASP A 22 69.44 22.35 9.31
N MET A 23 68.79 23.34 9.92
CA MET A 23 67.44 23.88 9.65
C MET A 23 66.35 23.00 9.02
N ALA A 24 65.51 22.39 9.87
CA ALA A 24 64.06 22.32 9.63
C ALA A 24 63.30 22.25 10.96
N SER A 25 62.69 23.36 11.36
CA SER A 25 61.72 23.37 12.45
C SER A 25 60.40 22.80 11.96
N ASP A 26 59.95 21.66 12.51
CA ASP A 26 58.51 21.43 12.58
C ASP A 26 58.11 20.64 13.83
N LEU A 27 57.05 21.14 14.47
CA LEU A 27 56.58 20.71 15.78
C LEU A 27 55.52 19.63 15.60
N GLU A 28 55.88 18.34 15.71
CA GLU A 28 54.90 17.24 15.67
C GLU A 28 53.87 17.39 16.80
N LYS A 29 52.74 18.03 16.49
CA LYS A 29 51.58 18.12 17.38
C LYS A 29 50.93 16.75 17.48
N PRO A 30 50.76 16.17 18.69
CA PRO A 30 50.07 14.90 18.83
C PRO A 30 48.63 15.01 18.33
N SER A 31 48.26 14.09 17.43
CA SER A 31 46.94 14.03 16.82
C SER A 31 45.83 13.89 17.87
N ARG A 32 45.01 14.94 18.05
CA ARG A 32 43.87 14.98 19.00
C ARG A 32 42.80 13.89 18.76
N LEU A 33 42.91 13.16 17.65
CA LEU A 33 42.04 12.04 17.27
C LEU A 33 42.31 10.73 18.04
N SER A 34 43.45 10.59 18.74
CA SER A 34 43.76 9.40 19.54
C SER A 34 43.46 9.54 21.05
N GLN A 35 43.17 10.77 21.51
CA GLN A 35 42.81 11.01 22.90
C GLN A 35 41.54 10.22 23.28
N ARG A 36 41.51 9.74 24.53
CA ARG A 36 40.42 8.92 25.06
C ARG A 36 39.54 9.79 25.98
N SER A 37 38.25 9.82 25.69
CA SER A 37 37.23 10.43 26.54
C SER A 37 36.35 9.31 27.10
N LEU A 38 36.20 9.26 28.42
CA LEU A 38 35.43 8.24 29.14
C LEU A 38 35.80 6.79 28.72
N GLY A 39 37.10 6.49 28.65
CA GLY A 39 37.64 5.17 28.30
C GLY A 39 37.64 4.82 26.81
N VAL A 40 36.95 5.59 25.98
CA VAL A 40 36.72 5.33 24.54
C VAL A 40 37.48 6.36 23.69
N THR A 41 37.99 5.97 22.52
CA THR A 41 38.72 6.90 21.64
C THR A 41 37.79 7.93 20.98
N ASN A 42 38.28 9.16 20.80
CA ASN A 42 37.51 10.24 20.18
C ASN A 42 36.94 9.88 18.78
N ARG A 43 37.58 8.96 18.05
CA ARG A 43 37.07 8.42 16.78
C ARG A 43 35.70 7.75 16.90
N ILE A 44 35.46 7.00 17.98
CA ILE A 44 34.19 6.29 18.21
C ILE A 44 33.09 7.29 18.56
N TRP A 45 33.40 8.34 19.32
CA TRP A 45 32.47 9.44 19.60
C TRP A 45 32.07 10.21 18.34
N VAL A 46 33.01 10.45 17.41
CA VAL A 46 32.70 11.05 16.10
C VAL A 46 31.80 10.13 15.26
N LEU A 47 32.05 8.81 15.25
CA LEU A 47 31.20 7.85 14.54
C LEU A 47 29.79 7.76 15.14
N LEU A 48 29.66 7.78 16.48
CA LEU A 48 28.35 7.84 17.15
C LEU A 48 27.61 9.15 16.86
N GLY A 49 28.30 10.29 16.90
CA GLY A 49 27.73 11.59 16.53
C GLY A 49 27.25 11.61 15.08
N LEU A 50 28.04 11.05 14.15
CA LEU A 50 27.65 10.90 12.74
C LEU A 50 26.44 9.95 12.57
N LEU A 51 26.40 8.83 13.28
CA LEU A 51 25.27 7.89 13.25
C LEU A 51 23.98 8.57 13.72
N VAL A 52 24.02 9.27 14.86
CA VAL A 52 22.87 10.00 15.40
C VAL A 52 22.45 11.15 14.46
N PHE A 53 23.42 11.87 13.87
CA PHE A 53 23.13 12.90 12.87
C PHE A 53 22.47 12.32 11.62
N ILE A 54 22.95 11.17 11.10
CA ILE A 54 22.32 10.50 9.96
C ILE A 54 20.90 10.04 10.32
N LEU A 55 20.70 9.38 11.47
CA LEU A 55 19.39 8.90 11.89
C LEU A 55 18.39 10.06 12.07
N THR A 56 18.80 11.14 12.74
CA THR A 56 17.97 12.34 12.88
C THR A 56 17.68 13.03 11.55
N CYS A 57 18.67 13.18 10.66
CA CYS A 57 18.44 13.69 9.30
C CYS A 57 17.51 12.80 8.49
N THR A 58 17.65 11.47 8.54
CA THR A 58 16.71 10.57 7.85
C THR A 58 15.30 10.68 8.40
N HIS A 59 15.13 10.90 9.72
CA HIS A 59 13.81 11.11 10.33
C HIS A 59 13.25 12.53 10.09
N PHE A 60 14.08 13.51 9.73
CA PHE A 60 13.65 14.87 9.38
C PHE A 60 13.35 15.02 7.88
N VAL A 61 13.98 14.20 7.03
CA VAL A 61 13.83 14.21 5.56
C VAL A 61 12.80 13.20 5.08
N TRP A 62 12.63 12.04 5.75
CA TRP A 62 11.43 11.24 5.55
C TRP A 62 10.26 11.89 6.30
N PRO A 63 9.18 12.31 5.62
CA PRO A 63 7.90 12.43 6.31
C PRO A 63 7.55 11.04 6.83
N THR A 64 7.19 10.95 8.11
CA THR A 64 6.70 9.71 8.71
C THR A 64 5.53 9.18 7.86
N ILE A 65 5.72 8.03 7.20
CA ILE A 65 4.67 7.29 6.50
C ILE A 65 3.79 6.65 7.57
N GLY A 66 3.00 7.52 8.19
CA GLY A 66 2.22 7.33 9.39
C GLY A 66 1.17 8.45 9.49
N THR A 67 0.74 8.97 8.34
CA THR A 67 -0.50 9.72 8.25
C THR A 67 -1.63 8.76 8.56
N ALA A 68 -2.10 8.76 9.81
CA ALA A 68 -3.45 8.34 10.11
C ALA A 68 -4.37 8.96 9.05
N SER A 69 -5.13 8.13 8.33
CA SER A 69 -5.92 8.56 7.17
C SER A 69 -6.74 9.78 7.55
N ALA A 70 -6.32 10.94 7.04
CA ALA A 70 -7.00 12.19 7.35
C ALA A 70 -8.43 12.02 6.86
N VAL A 71 -9.38 11.99 7.80
CA VAL A 71 -10.81 11.86 7.49
C VAL A 71 -11.19 13.09 6.68
N ARG A 72 -11.11 12.95 5.35
CA ARG A 72 -11.36 14.04 4.42
C ARG A 72 -12.87 14.27 4.43
N ASN A 73 -13.28 15.22 5.26
CA ASN A 73 -14.65 15.69 5.40
C ASN A 73 -15.15 16.32 4.10
N TYR A 74 -15.45 15.47 3.12
CA TYR A 74 -16.20 15.83 1.93
C TYR A 74 -17.65 16.09 2.33
N SER A 75 -18.09 17.35 2.18
CA SER A 75 -19.48 17.72 2.46
C SER A 75 -20.41 17.07 1.44
N ASN A 76 -21.22 16.14 1.92
CA ASN A 76 -22.31 15.55 1.15
C ASN A 76 -23.63 16.36 1.27
N ALA A 77 -23.59 17.56 1.86
CA ALA A 77 -24.80 18.30 2.24
C ALA A 77 -25.69 18.69 1.05
N ASP A 78 -25.08 19.07 -0.08
CA ASP A 78 -25.79 19.50 -1.30
C ASP A 78 -25.89 18.40 -2.36
N VAL A 79 -25.52 17.16 -2.03
CA VAL A 79 -25.51 16.04 -2.97
C VAL A 79 -26.94 15.59 -3.27
N LYS A 80 -27.44 15.98 -4.44
CA LYS A 80 -28.72 15.51 -4.99
C LYS A 80 -28.52 14.17 -5.70
N ALA A 81 -29.41 13.21 -5.42
CA ALA A 81 -29.45 11.93 -6.11
C ALA A 81 -29.74 12.13 -7.61
N LYS A 82 -28.72 11.98 -8.46
CA LYS A 82 -28.89 11.99 -9.92
C LYS A 82 -29.17 10.58 -10.42
N ASN A 83 -30.29 10.40 -11.14
CA ASN A 83 -30.63 9.12 -11.74
C ASN A 83 -30.03 9.03 -13.15
N TYR A 84 -28.78 8.57 -13.26
CA TYR A 84 -28.10 8.36 -14.55
C TYR A 84 -28.79 7.34 -15.48
N PHE A 85 -29.75 6.55 -14.98
CA PHE A 85 -30.58 5.68 -15.81
C PHE A 85 -31.77 6.39 -16.47
N ASN A 86 -32.06 7.65 -16.09
CA ASN A 86 -33.16 8.40 -16.67
C ASN A 86 -32.77 9.04 -18.01
N ALA A 87 -33.13 8.39 -19.11
CA ALA A 87 -32.85 8.86 -20.47
C ALA A 87 -33.55 10.18 -20.87
N THR A 88 -34.44 10.73 -20.03
CA THR A 88 -35.08 12.05 -20.31
C THR A 88 -34.19 13.24 -19.95
N GLU A 89 -33.08 13.04 -19.24
CA GLU A 89 -32.13 14.13 -18.94
C GLU A 89 -31.22 14.40 -20.15
N VAL A 90 -31.39 15.57 -20.78
CA VAL A 90 -30.78 15.96 -22.07
C VAL A 90 -29.30 16.40 -21.92
N GLY A 91 -28.54 15.75 -21.02
CA GLY A 91 -27.13 16.06 -20.74
C GLY A 91 -26.18 14.96 -21.20
N PRO A 92 -24.92 15.27 -21.54
CA PRO A 92 -23.91 14.24 -21.78
C PRO A 92 -23.73 13.41 -20.49
N ASN A 93 -23.91 12.10 -20.60
CA ASN A 93 -23.68 11.18 -19.50
C ASN A 93 -22.17 10.85 -19.46
N PRO A 94 -21.48 10.95 -18.31
CA PRO A 94 -20.06 10.61 -18.21
C PRO A 94 -19.77 9.10 -18.39
N PHE A 95 -20.80 8.25 -18.38
CA PHE A 95 -20.66 6.81 -18.44
C PHE A 95 -21.05 6.24 -19.81
N ALA A 96 -20.15 5.49 -20.45
CA ALA A 96 -20.36 4.86 -21.76
C ALA A 96 -21.49 3.81 -21.77
N PHE A 97 -21.84 3.24 -20.61
CA PHE A 97 -22.96 2.30 -20.45
C PHE A 97 -24.33 3.00 -20.31
N CYS A 98 -24.41 4.30 -20.56
CA CYS A 98 -25.64 5.08 -20.50
C CYS A 98 -25.94 5.79 -21.84
N PRO A 99 -27.22 5.95 -22.24
CA PRO A 99 -28.42 5.49 -21.54
C PRO A 99 -28.57 3.95 -21.61
N ILE A 100 -29.29 3.38 -20.63
CA ILE A 100 -29.57 1.94 -20.61
C ILE A 100 -30.33 1.50 -21.87
N TYR A 101 -29.96 0.34 -22.40
CA TYR A 101 -30.42 -0.17 -23.70
C TYR A 101 -30.09 0.74 -24.90
N GLY A 102 -29.22 1.74 -24.72
CA GLY A 102 -28.72 2.61 -25.77
C GLY A 102 -27.54 2.02 -26.56
N PRO A 103 -27.11 2.70 -27.64
CA PRO A 103 -25.92 2.31 -28.39
C PRO A 103 -24.66 2.48 -27.53
N GLY A 104 -24.20 1.38 -26.94
CA GLY A 104 -23.10 1.34 -25.96
C GLY A 104 -23.37 0.36 -24.80
N ASP A 105 -24.63 -0.01 -24.55
CA ASP A 105 -25.00 -0.96 -23.51
C ASP A 105 -24.91 -2.42 -24.00
N GLU A 106 -23.72 -3.01 -23.92
CA GLU A 106 -23.47 -4.42 -24.28
C GLU A 106 -24.29 -5.42 -23.44
N LEU A 107 -24.59 -5.09 -22.17
CA LEU A 107 -25.36 -5.96 -21.29
C LEU A 107 -26.86 -5.86 -21.60
N GLY A 108 -27.36 -4.64 -21.80
CA GLY A 108 -28.73 -4.38 -22.19
C GLY A 108 -29.08 -4.98 -23.56
N SER A 109 -28.16 -4.89 -24.52
CA SER A 109 -28.33 -5.51 -25.85
C SER A 109 -28.23 -7.04 -25.81
N ARG A 110 -27.37 -7.63 -24.97
CA ARG A 110 -27.25 -9.10 -24.84
C ARG A 110 -28.42 -9.74 -24.07
N TYR A 111 -28.83 -9.16 -22.94
CA TYR A 111 -29.76 -9.81 -22.01
C TYR A 111 -31.17 -9.23 -22.05
N GLY A 112 -31.34 -7.98 -22.49
CA GLY A 112 -32.62 -7.28 -22.52
C GLY A 112 -33.11 -6.85 -21.12
N ALA A 113 -34.03 -5.88 -21.12
CA ALA A 113 -34.48 -5.22 -19.89
C ALA A 113 -35.14 -6.16 -18.87
N LEU A 114 -35.94 -7.11 -19.34
CA LEU A 114 -36.62 -8.07 -18.47
C LEU A 114 -35.63 -8.98 -17.73
N THR A 115 -34.59 -9.46 -18.40
CA THR A 115 -33.58 -10.34 -17.78
C THR A 115 -32.73 -9.57 -16.77
N LEU A 116 -32.25 -8.38 -17.13
CA LEU A 116 -31.48 -7.54 -16.21
C LEU A 116 -32.32 -7.09 -15.00
N SER A 117 -33.63 -6.86 -15.15
CA SER A 117 -34.48 -6.53 -14.01
C SER A 117 -34.54 -7.62 -12.94
N LYS A 118 -34.34 -8.89 -13.31
CA LYS A 118 -34.37 -10.05 -12.40
C LYS A 118 -33.12 -10.19 -11.53
N SER A 119 -32.00 -9.55 -11.87
CA SER A 119 -30.80 -9.59 -11.02
C SER A 119 -30.91 -8.66 -9.80
N ARG A 120 -31.88 -7.73 -9.80
CA ARG A 120 -32.11 -6.80 -8.69
C ARG A 120 -33.20 -7.32 -7.75
N LEU A 121 -32.80 -8.13 -6.78
CA LEU A 121 -33.67 -8.63 -5.71
C LEU A 121 -34.18 -7.50 -4.79
N HIS A 122 -33.31 -6.56 -4.42
CA HIS A 122 -33.66 -5.43 -3.56
C HIS A 122 -32.87 -4.17 -3.96
N LEU A 123 -33.51 -2.99 -3.93
CA LEU A 123 -32.88 -1.71 -4.26
C LEU A 123 -32.36 -0.95 -3.02
N GLY A 124 -33.02 -1.12 -1.87
CA GLY A 124 -32.77 -0.31 -0.67
C GLY A 124 -33.00 1.18 -0.92
N SER A 125 -32.39 2.02 -0.08
CA SER A 125 -32.46 3.49 -0.21
C SER A 125 -31.39 4.09 -1.15
N GLY A 126 -30.35 3.33 -1.49
CA GLY A 126 -29.20 3.80 -2.29
C GLY A 126 -28.34 4.91 -1.67
N ALA A 127 -28.74 5.52 -0.56
CA ALA A 127 -28.15 6.76 -0.04
C ALA A 127 -26.64 6.65 0.28
N ARG A 128 -26.16 5.52 0.81
CA ARG A 128 -24.72 5.31 1.06
C ARG A 128 -23.96 5.06 -0.25
N VAL A 129 -24.50 4.24 -1.14
CA VAL A 129 -23.92 3.98 -2.48
C VAL A 129 -23.76 5.28 -3.27
N GLN A 130 -24.76 6.17 -3.22
CA GLN A 130 -24.66 7.50 -3.83
C GLN A 130 -23.52 8.33 -3.26
N ARG A 131 -23.25 8.29 -1.95
CA ARG A 131 -22.11 9.02 -1.36
C ARG A 131 -20.78 8.49 -1.89
N VAL A 132 -20.61 7.16 -1.96
CA VAL A 132 -19.42 6.52 -2.55
C VAL A 132 -19.24 6.91 -4.02
N LEU A 133 -20.33 6.93 -4.81
CA LEU A 133 -20.28 7.37 -6.21
C LEU A 133 -19.93 8.86 -6.34
N ASN A 134 -20.40 9.73 -5.44
CA ASN A 134 -20.04 11.15 -5.48
C ASN A 134 -18.59 11.41 -5.03
N GLN A 135 -18.10 10.66 -4.05
CA GLN A 135 -16.68 10.62 -3.67
C GLN A 135 -15.79 10.22 -4.87
N ALA A 136 -16.19 9.16 -5.59
CA ALA A 136 -15.50 8.70 -6.79
C ALA A 136 -15.56 9.72 -7.95
N LEU A 137 -16.73 10.33 -8.21
CA LEU A 137 -16.91 11.41 -9.19
C LEU A 137 -16.11 12.67 -8.85
N ALA A 138 -15.87 12.94 -7.56
CA ALA A 138 -14.99 14.01 -7.08
C ALA A 138 -13.49 13.63 -7.12
N GLY A 139 -13.13 12.53 -7.79
CA GLY A 139 -11.75 12.07 -7.96
C GLY A 139 -11.07 11.69 -6.64
N GLN A 140 -11.83 11.31 -5.61
CA GLN A 140 -11.28 10.84 -4.35
C GLN A 140 -11.02 9.33 -4.40
N PRO A 141 -10.06 8.82 -3.61
CA PRO A 141 -9.89 7.38 -3.43
C PRO A 141 -11.16 6.75 -2.87
N VAL A 142 -11.43 5.51 -3.27
CA VAL A 142 -12.49 4.68 -2.69
C VAL A 142 -11.89 3.34 -2.26
N THR A 143 -12.15 3.00 -1.01
CA THR A 143 -11.77 1.74 -0.36
C THR A 143 -12.92 0.74 -0.47
N ILE A 144 -12.65 -0.40 -1.09
CA ILE A 144 -13.62 -1.45 -1.37
C ILE A 144 -13.19 -2.69 -0.60
N SER A 145 -14.08 -3.25 0.22
CA SER A 145 -13.83 -4.52 0.91
C SER A 145 -14.87 -5.57 0.54
N VAL A 146 -14.45 -6.83 0.47
CA VAL A 146 -15.35 -7.96 0.21
C VAL A 146 -15.29 -8.92 1.39
N LEU A 147 -16.46 -9.21 1.96
CA LEU A 147 -16.66 -10.35 2.85
C LEU A 147 -17.46 -11.40 2.10
N GLY A 148 -17.04 -12.66 2.19
CA GLY A 148 -17.78 -13.71 1.52
C GLY A 148 -17.19 -15.10 1.68
N GLY A 149 -17.84 -16.02 0.97
CA GLY A 149 -17.54 -17.43 0.96
C GLY A 149 -16.38 -17.83 0.05
N SER A 150 -16.38 -19.11 -0.34
CA SER A 150 -15.36 -19.72 -1.18
C SER A 150 -15.26 -19.09 -2.58
N ILE A 151 -16.37 -18.54 -3.11
CA ILE A 151 -16.42 -17.85 -4.41
C ILE A 151 -15.65 -16.53 -4.33
N SER A 152 -15.96 -15.69 -3.33
CA SER A 152 -15.22 -14.46 -3.04
C SER A 152 -13.75 -14.72 -2.67
N ALA A 153 -13.45 -15.82 -1.96
CA ALA A 153 -12.09 -16.29 -1.67
C ALA A 153 -11.38 -16.96 -2.87
N CYS A 154 -11.88 -16.69 -4.09
CA CYS A 154 -11.28 -17.02 -5.38
C CYS A 154 -11.05 -18.51 -5.65
N HIS A 155 -11.79 -19.38 -4.97
CA HIS A 155 -11.67 -20.82 -5.19
C HIS A 155 -12.08 -21.19 -6.63
N GLY A 156 -11.22 -21.94 -7.33
CA GLY A 156 -11.43 -22.27 -8.75
C GLY A 156 -11.19 -21.10 -9.73
N ALA A 157 -10.95 -19.88 -9.22
CA ALA A 157 -10.67 -18.67 -10.00
C ALA A 157 -9.20 -18.24 -9.89
N GLY A 158 -8.27 -19.20 -9.73
CA GLY A 158 -6.84 -18.96 -9.52
C GLY A 158 -6.39 -19.11 -8.06
N ASP A 159 -7.33 -19.34 -7.14
CA ASP A 159 -7.13 -19.68 -5.72
C ASP A 159 -6.42 -18.64 -4.83
N ASP A 160 -5.87 -17.58 -5.42
CA ASP A 160 -5.34 -16.39 -4.76
C ASP A 160 -6.44 -15.31 -4.59
N PRO A 161 -6.67 -14.75 -3.37
CA PRO A 161 -7.68 -13.71 -3.12
C PRO A 161 -7.59 -12.45 -4.01
N ILE A 162 -6.42 -12.12 -4.57
CA ILE A 162 -6.27 -10.98 -5.49
C ILE A 162 -6.23 -11.39 -6.97
N SER A 163 -6.44 -12.68 -7.29
CA SER A 163 -6.38 -13.22 -8.66
C SER A 163 -7.22 -12.40 -9.66
N PRO A 164 -6.66 -11.95 -10.80
CA PRO A 164 -7.39 -11.14 -11.79
C PRO A 164 -8.51 -11.91 -12.50
N LYS A 165 -8.60 -13.23 -12.32
CA LYS A 165 -9.69 -14.06 -12.85
C LYS A 165 -10.93 -14.03 -11.94
N CYS A 166 -10.73 -13.71 -10.66
CA CYS A 166 -11.73 -13.71 -9.61
C CYS A 166 -12.64 -12.47 -9.67
N TYR A 167 -13.88 -12.57 -9.17
CA TYR A 167 -14.85 -11.49 -9.34
C TYR A 167 -14.52 -10.21 -8.53
N PRO A 168 -13.95 -10.24 -7.30
CA PRO A 168 -13.57 -9.01 -6.58
C PRO A 168 -12.54 -8.20 -7.35
N SER A 169 -11.50 -8.86 -7.87
CA SER A 169 -10.47 -8.21 -8.70
C SER A 169 -11.04 -7.68 -10.02
N LYS A 170 -11.96 -8.40 -10.67
CA LYS A 170 -12.65 -7.90 -11.87
C LYS A 170 -13.54 -6.69 -11.58
N PHE A 171 -14.28 -6.71 -10.47
CA PHE A 171 -15.08 -5.58 -10.01
C PHE A 171 -14.20 -4.36 -9.74
N PHE A 172 -13.07 -4.55 -9.07
CA PHE A 172 -12.12 -3.48 -8.77
C PHE A 172 -11.39 -2.95 -10.02
N GLN A 173 -11.07 -3.81 -11.01
CA GLN A 173 -10.54 -3.40 -12.30
C GLN A 173 -11.55 -2.57 -13.09
N TRP A 174 -12.83 -3.00 -13.12
CA TRP A 174 -13.92 -2.22 -13.70
C TRP A 174 -14.08 -0.87 -12.96
N TRP A 175 -14.08 -0.88 -11.62
CA TRP A 175 -14.17 0.31 -10.80
C TRP A 175 -13.08 1.33 -11.17
N ASN A 176 -11.81 0.91 -11.25
CA ASN A 176 -10.70 1.79 -11.62
C ASN A 176 -10.72 2.21 -13.10
N SER A 177 -11.41 1.48 -14.00
CA SER A 177 -11.63 1.93 -15.37
C SER A 177 -12.68 3.05 -15.48
N VAL A 178 -13.62 3.13 -14.52
CA VAL A 178 -14.66 4.16 -14.45
C VAL A 178 -14.23 5.35 -13.57
N PHE A 179 -13.58 5.06 -12.44
CA PHE A 179 -13.15 6.02 -11.43
C PHE A 179 -11.64 5.83 -11.13
N PRO A 180 -10.75 6.22 -12.05
CA PRO A 180 -9.32 5.99 -11.91
C PRO A 180 -8.72 6.83 -10.77
N HIS A 181 -8.22 6.18 -9.73
CA HIS A 181 -7.46 6.84 -8.66
C HIS A 181 -6.39 5.90 -8.07
N PRO A 182 -5.11 6.31 -7.98
CA PRO A 182 -4.00 5.41 -7.65
C PRO A 182 -3.97 4.91 -6.20
N ALA A 183 -4.73 5.56 -5.31
CA ALA A 183 -4.92 5.14 -3.92
C ALA A 183 -6.35 4.65 -3.61
N SER A 184 -7.10 4.22 -4.65
CA SER A 184 -8.24 3.33 -4.42
C SER A 184 -7.71 1.93 -4.10
N GLU A 185 -8.37 1.19 -3.22
CA GLU A 185 -7.85 -0.08 -2.69
C GLU A 185 -8.95 -1.15 -2.63
N LEU A 186 -8.55 -2.42 -2.80
CA LEU A 186 -9.39 -3.60 -2.63
C LEU A 186 -8.86 -4.45 -1.48
N THR A 187 -9.67 -4.66 -0.44
CA THR A 187 -9.41 -5.67 0.60
C THR A 187 -10.34 -6.86 0.42
N ASN A 188 -9.80 -8.01 -0.02
CA ASN A 188 -10.57 -9.24 -0.07
C ASN A 188 -10.45 -10.01 1.25
N GLY A 189 -11.39 -9.77 2.16
CA GLY A 189 -11.54 -10.45 3.45
C GLY A 189 -12.44 -11.68 3.40
N ALA A 190 -12.65 -12.25 2.21
CA ALA A 190 -13.42 -13.48 2.06
C ALA A 190 -12.63 -14.71 2.54
N MET A 191 -13.34 -15.67 3.15
CA MET A 191 -12.76 -16.92 3.63
C MET A 191 -13.55 -18.11 3.09
N ARG A 192 -12.85 -19.21 2.84
CA ARG A 192 -13.46 -20.43 2.28
C ARG A 192 -14.24 -21.16 3.36
N ARG A 193 -15.39 -21.73 2.98
CA ARG A 193 -16.25 -22.53 3.86
C ARG A 193 -16.69 -21.75 5.10
N THR A 194 -17.00 -20.47 4.93
CA THR A 194 -17.52 -19.60 6.00
C THR A 194 -18.77 -18.86 5.55
N ASN A 195 -19.67 -18.66 6.51
CA ASN A 195 -21.04 -18.23 6.32
C ASN A 195 -21.36 -16.97 7.15
N ALA A 196 -22.58 -16.44 7.11
CA ALA A 196 -22.93 -15.23 7.86
C ALA A 196 -22.81 -15.39 9.38
N GLY A 197 -23.00 -16.60 9.90
CA GLY A 197 -22.76 -16.90 11.32
C GLY A 197 -21.33 -16.58 11.76
N TYR A 198 -20.32 -16.93 10.94
CA TYR A 198 -18.91 -16.60 11.23
C TYR A 198 -18.64 -15.09 11.14
N PHE A 199 -19.02 -14.45 10.02
CA PHE A 199 -18.74 -13.03 9.82
C PHE A 199 -19.53 -12.12 10.78
N GLY A 200 -20.67 -12.56 11.30
CA GLY A 200 -21.43 -11.86 12.34
C GLY A 200 -20.62 -11.56 13.61
N PHE A 201 -19.67 -12.45 13.96
CA PHE A 201 -18.77 -12.25 15.10
C PHE A 201 -17.37 -11.77 14.68
N CYS A 202 -16.86 -12.19 13.51
CA CYS A 202 -15.45 -12.00 13.15
C CYS A 202 -15.17 -10.92 12.09
N ASN A 203 -16.18 -10.17 11.60
CA ASN A 203 -16.01 -9.19 10.51
C ASN A 203 -14.88 -8.17 10.73
N SER A 204 -14.64 -7.73 11.97
CA SER A 204 -13.57 -6.77 12.32
C SER A 204 -12.14 -7.30 12.12
N HIS A 205 -11.97 -8.60 11.88
CA HIS A 205 -10.67 -9.19 11.49
C HIS A 205 -10.50 -9.33 9.97
N HIS A 206 -11.57 -9.11 9.20
CA HIS A 206 -11.60 -9.27 7.73
C HIS A 206 -11.87 -7.95 7.00
N LEU A 207 -12.22 -6.88 7.73
CA LEU A 207 -12.37 -5.53 7.23
C LEU A 207 -11.29 -4.60 7.82
N PRO A 208 -10.73 -3.67 7.04
CA PRO A 208 -10.00 -2.52 7.59
C PRO A 208 -10.94 -1.62 8.41
N ASP A 209 -10.39 -0.86 9.36
CA ASP A 209 -11.14 0.10 10.20
C ASP A 209 -11.92 1.15 9.39
N VAL A 210 -11.49 1.42 8.16
CA VAL A 210 -12.14 2.34 7.22
C VAL A 210 -12.42 1.58 5.92
N THR A 211 -13.68 1.58 5.48
CA THR A 211 -14.10 1.07 4.18
C THR A 211 -15.30 1.88 3.69
N ASP A 212 -15.26 2.35 2.44
CA ASP A 212 -16.33 3.12 1.82
C ASP A 212 -17.44 2.20 1.26
N LEU A 213 -17.06 1.07 0.66
CA LEU A 213 -17.98 0.07 0.08
C LEU A 213 -17.64 -1.34 0.58
N VAL A 214 -18.59 -1.99 1.25
CA VAL A 214 -18.52 -3.42 1.59
C VAL A 214 -19.44 -4.20 0.68
N ILE A 215 -18.91 -5.23 0.01
CA ILE A 215 -19.68 -6.27 -0.69
C ILE A 215 -19.76 -7.49 0.23
N ILE A 216 -20.95 -8.08 0.35
CA ILE A 216 -21.21 -9.28 1.16
C ILE A 216 -21.74 -10.38 0.21
N GLU A 217 -21.10 -11.54 0.19
CA GLU A 217 -21.45 -12.69 -0.67
C GLU A 217 -21.41 -13.98 0.16
N LEU A 218 -22.56 -14.40 0.68
CA LEU A 218 -22.67 -15.53 1.62
C LEU A 218 -23.83 -16.50 1.28
N ASP A 219 -24.71 -16.11 0.35
CA ASP A 219 -25.91 -16.86 -0.07
C ASP A 219 -25.63 -18.30 -0.56
N THR A 220 -24.38 -18.65 -0.89
CA THR A 220 -23.99 -20.01 -1.30
C THR A 220 -23.38 -20.87 -0.19
N GLU A 221 -23.09 -20.28 0.98
CA GLU A 221 -22.47 -20.94 2.14
C GLU A 221 -23.42 -21.03 3.35
N ASP A 222 -24.39 -20.11 3.47
CA ASP A 222 -25.45 -20.20 4.47
C ASP A 222 -26.50 -21.28 4.10
N PRO A 223 -27.06 -22.01 5.08
CA PRO A 223 -28.14 -22.96 4.84
C PRO A 223 -29.46 -22.25 4.48
N PRO A 224 -30.36 -22.89 3.71
CA PRO A 224 -31.66 -22.35 3.32
C PRO A 224 -32.69 -22.32 4.47
#